data_AF-A0A954YAL7-F1
#
_entry.id   AF-A0A954YAL7-F1
#
_cell.length_a   1.000
_cell.length_b   1.000
_cell.length_c   1.000
_cell.angle_alpha   90.00
_cell.angle_beta   90.00
_cell.angle_gamma   90.00
#
_symmetry.space_group_name_H-M   'P 1'
#
loop_
_entity.id
_entity.type
_entity.pdbx_description
1 polymer ?
#
loop_
_entity_poly.entity_id
_entity_poly.type
_entity_poly.pdbx_seq_one_letter_code
_entity_poly.pdbx_strand_id
1 'polypeptide(L)'
;TVGCSKCHIPSMTGDLGEVPLYSDLLLHEIMDSPRIGIVDGAAGIHEFRTAPLWGISQTAPYLHDGSADTLDEAIRGHQGEAHDVIDAYEALSASDRAALIAFLETL
;
A
#
# COMPACT_ATOMS: atom_id res chain seq x y z
N THR A 1 8.97 -13.58 3.72
CA THR A 1 8.54 -12.50 2.81
C THR A 1 7.82 -11.46 3.64
N VAL A 2 7.92 -10.17 3.30
CA VAL A 2 7.41 -9.05 4.12
C VAL A 2 5.89 -9.05 4.25
N GLY A 3 5.19 -9.50 3.21
CA GLY A 3 3.72 -9.64 3.21
C GLY A 3 2.96 -8.55 2.44
N CYS A 4 3.64 -7.66 1.71
CA CYS A 4 3.01 -6.59 0.92
C CYS A 4 1.95 -7.10 -0.07
N SER A 5 2.21 -8.28 -0.65
CA SER A 5 1.32 -8.92 -1.63
C SER A 5 0.05 -9.53 -1.04
N LYS A 6 -0.23 -9.35 0.26
CA LYS A 6 -1.54 -9.69 0.84
C LYS A 6 -2.65 -8.79 0.27
N CYS A 7 -2.33 -7.51 0.04
CA CYS A 7 -3.24 -6.52 -0.56
C CYS A 7 -2.71 -6.02 -1.92
N HIS A 8 -1.38 -5.79 -2.04
CA HIS A 8 -0.75 -5.39 -3.30
C HIS A 8 -0.42 -6.60 -4.19
N ILE A 9 -1.44 -7.37 -4.59
CA ILE A 9 -1.27 -8.57 -5.42
C ILE A 9 -0.69 -8.20 -6.80
N PRO A 10 0.32 -8.92 -7.33
CA PRO A 10 1.04 -8.48 -8.53
C PRO A 10 0.16 -8.24 -9.75
N SER A 11 -0.87 -9.05 -9.94
CA SER A 11 -1.80 -8.94 -11.07
C SER A 11 -3.21 -9.41 -10.71
N MET A 12 -4.18 -8.95 -11.50
CA MET A 12 -5.55 -9.45 -11.53
C MET A 12 -5.91 -9.88 -12.94
N THR A 13 -6.74 -10.91 -13.06
CA THR A 13 -7.26 -11.36 -14.35
C THR A 13 -8.35 -10.42 -14.84
N GLY A 14 -8.15 -9.82 -16.02
CA GLY A 14 -9.16 -9.08 -16.76
C GLY A 14 -9.56 -9.79 -18.06
N ASP A 15 -10.59 -9.28 -18.74
CA ASP A 15 -11.13 -9.86 -19.98
C ASP A 15 -10.10 -9.96 -21.13
N LEU A 16 -9.07 -9.10 -21.10
CA LEU A 16 -7.99 -9.04 -22.09
C LEU A 16 -6.68 -9.70 -21.61
N GLY A 17 -6.70 -10.35 -20.44
CA GLY A 17 -5.53 -10.99 -19.84
C GLY A 17 -5.15 -10.41 -18.48
N GLU A 18 -3.96 -10.77 -18.01
CA GLU A 18 -3.43 -10.30 -16.72
C GLU A 18 -3.14 -8.80 -16.73
N VAL A 19 -3.58 -8.14 -15.67
CA VAL A 19 -3.42 -6.71 -15.44
C VAL A 19 -2.48 -6.53 -14.24
N PRO A 20 -1.22 -6.10 -14.43
CA PRO A 20 -0.20 -6.15 -13.38
C PRO A 20 -0.26 -4.95 -12.43
N LEU A 21 -1.38 -4.73 -11.75
CA LEU A 21 -1.69 -3.50 -10.99
C LEU A 21 -1.07 -3.39 -9.59
N TYR A 22 -0.54 -4.48 -9.02
CA TYR A 22 -0.06 -4.48 -7.63
C TYR A 22 -1.12 -3.99 -6.63
N SER A 23 -2.34 -4.52 -6.75
CA SER A 23 -3.50 -4.16 -5.94
C SER A 23 -4.59 -5.21 -6.14
N ASP A 24 -5.35 -5.50 -5.09
CA ASP A 24 -6.56 -6.32 -5.14
C ASP A 24 -7.85 -5.51 -5.36
N LEU A 25 -7.74 -4.17 -5.38
CA LEU A 25 -8.84 -3.22 -5.47
C LEU A 25 -9.89 -3.34 -4.35
N LEU A 26 -9.58 -4.07 -3.27
CA LEU A 26 -10.46 -4.23 -2.12
C LEU A 26 -10.28 -3.08 -1.13
N LEU A 27 -11.24 -2.97 -0.21
CA LEU A 27 -11.19 -2.05 0.92
C LEU A 27 -10.50 -2.73 2.09
N HIS A 28 -9.60 -1.99 2.75
CA HIS A 28 -8.89 -2.44 3.94
C HIS A 28 -8.79 -1.33 4.99
N GLU A 29 -8.82 -1.73 6.24
CA GLU A 29 -8.50 -0.89 7.39
C GLU A 29 -6.99 -0.81 7.58
N ILE A 30 -6.35 0.08 6.84
CA ILE A 30 -4.89 0.31 6.90
C ILE A 30 -4.51 1.58 7.66
N MET A 31 -5.44 2.18 8.41
CA MET A 31 -5.22 3.41 9.19
C MET A 31 -6.03 3.45 10.47
N ASP A 32 -5.44 4.01 11.52
CA ASP A 32 -6.09 4.25 12.81
C ASP A 32 -6.37 5.74 13.04
N SER A 33 -7.22 6.02 14.03
CA SER A 33 -7.42 7.38 14.56
C SER A 33 -6.09 8.07 14.89
N PRO A 34 -5.89 9.35 14.53
CA PRO A 34 -6.90 10.30 14.04
C PRO A 34 -7.09 10.31 12.51
N ARG A 35 -6.40 9.45 11.76
CA ARG A 35 -6.53 9.40 10.29
C ARG A 35 -7.85 8.73 9.92
N ILE A 36 -8.71 9.51 9.27
CA ILE A 36 -10.05 9.09 8.86
C ILE A 36 -10.28 9.38 7.39
N GLY A 37 -11.13 8.57 6.78
CA GLY A 37 -11.66 8.72 5.44
C GLY A 37 -13.10 9.21 5.44
N ILE A 38 -13.86 8.78 4.44
CA ILE A 38 -15.27 9.11 4.26
C ILE A 38 -16.08 7.82 4.33
N VAL A 39 -17.18 7.81 5.08
CA VAL A 39 -18.15 6.72 5.04
C VAL A 39 -18.91 6.81 3.71
N ASP A 40 -18.82 5.77 2.89
CA ASP A 40 -19.52 5.68 1.61
C ASP A 40 -20.15 4.30 1.42
N GLY A 41 -21.48 4.25 1.36
CA GLY A 41 -22.23 3.00 1.29
C GLY A 41 -21.95 2.09 2.48
N ALA A 42 -21.35 0.92 2.21
CA ALA A 42 -20.96 -0.04 3.22
C ALA A 42 -19.53 0.16 3.75
N ALA A 43 -18.74 1.06 3.14
CA ALA A 43 -17.38 1.34 3.55
C ALA A 43 -17.35 2.14 4.87
N GLY A 44 -16.61 1.63 5.84
CA GLY A 44 -16.31 2.28 7.10
C GLY A 44 -15.37 3.46 6.94
N ILE A 45 -15.25 4.27 8.01
CA ILE A 45 -14.46 5.50 7.99
C ILE A 45 -12.94 5.26 7.93
N HIS A 46 -12.48 4.04 8.19
CA HIS A 46 -11.06 3.65 8.14
C HIS A 46 -10.75 2.73 6.96
N GLU A 47 -11.74 2.43 6.13
CA GLU A 47 -11.58 1.54 4.99
C GLU A 47 -11.14 2.34 3.75
N PHE A 48 -10.01 1.95 3.18
CA PHE A 48 -9.46 2.55 1.97
C PHE A 48 -9.22 1.49 0.92
N ARG A 49 -9.49 1.83 -0.33
CA ARG A 49 -9.18 0.96 -1.45
C ARG A 49 -7.66 0.84 -1.62
N THR A 50 -7.14 -0.37 -1.75
CA THR A 50 -5.74 -0.60 -2.12
C THR A 50 -5.44 0.09 -3.45
N ALA A 51 -4.63 1.16 -3.44
CA ALA A 51 -4.27 1.87 -4.67
C ALA A 51 -3.38 0.99 -5.57
N PRO A 52 -3.61 0.93 -6.90
CA PRO A 52 -2.66 0.37 -7.85
C PRO A 52 -1.30 1.07 -7.73
N LEU A 53 -0.21 0.31 -7.81
CA LEU A 53 1.15 0.87 -7.67
C LEU A 53 1.79 1.26 -9.00
N TRP A 54 1.02 1.31 -10.09
CA TRP A 54 1.51 1.80 -11.39
C TRP A 54 1.98 3.25 -11.30
N GLY A 55 3.24 3.50 -11.69
CA GLY A 55 3.85 4.81 -11.68
C GLY A 55 4.01 5.41 -10.28
N ILE A 56 4.02 4.60 -9.21
CA ILE A 56 3.99 5.09 -7.82
C ILE A 56 5.17 6.01 -7.48
N SER A 57 6.31 5.89 -8.16
CA SER A 57 7.45 6.81 -7.96
C SER A 57 7.16 8.27 -8.35
N GLN A 58 6.06 8.54 -9.06
CA GLN A 58 5.74 9.86 -9.61
C GLN A 58 4.47 10.48 -9.01
N THR A 59 3.90 9.88 -7.95
CA THR A 59 2.60 10.27 -7.41
C THR A 59 2.65 10.88 -6.01
N ALA A 60 3.84 11.14 -5.47
CA ALA A 60 3.98 11.81 -4.18
C ALA A 60 3.21 13.15 -4.13
N PRO A 61 2.64 13.53 -2.97
CA PRO A 61 2.72 12.84 -1.69
C PRO A 61 1.80 11.60 -1.62
N TYR A 62 2.15 10.68 -0.72
CA TYR A 62 1.54 9.37 -0.55
C TYR A 62 0.55 9.32 0.61
N LEU A 63 -0.16 8.19 0.73
CA LEU A 63 -1.30 7.97 1.61
C LEU A 63 -2.52 8.83 1.21
N HIS A 64 -3.69 8.52 1.73
CA HIS A 64 -4.95 9.18 1.32
C HIS A 64 -5.00 10.66 1.73
N ASP A 65 -4.24 11.02 2.77
CA ASP A 65 -4.17 12.37 3.34
C ASP A 65 -2.92 13.15 2.90
N GLY A 66 -2.06 12.54 2.07
CA GLY A 66 -0.82 13.17 1.61
C GLY A 66 0.23 13.35 2.71
N SER A 67 0.17 12.56 3.79
CA SER A 67 1.06 12.73 4.96
C SER A 67 2.47 12.16 4.80
N ALA A 68 2.76 11.44 3.71
CA ALA A 68 4.07 10.85 3.45
C ALA A 68 4.70 11.42 2.17
N ASP A 69 5.94 11.93 2.28
CA ASP A 69 6.67 12.50 1.14
C ASP A 69 7.50 11.44 0.39
N THR A 70 7.77 10.31 1.05
CA THR A 70 8.58 9.21 0.52
C THR A 70 7.88 7.85 0.58
N LEU A 71 8.33 6.90 -0.24
CA LEU A 71 7.82 5.53 -0.23
C LEU A 71 8.12 4.80 1.10
N ASP A 72 9.26 5.06 1.76
CA ASP A 72 9.56 4.48 3.08
C ASP A 72 8.58 5.01 4.15
N GLU A 73 8.32 6.32 4.14
CA GLU A 73 7.31 6.92 5.03
C GLU A 73 5.90 6.37 4.74
N ALA A 74 5.54 6.21 3.47
CA ALA A 74 4.26 5.65 3.07
C ALA A 74 4.11 4.21 3.56
N ILE A 75 5.13 3.36 3.39
CA ILE A 75 5.13 1.98 3.91
C ILE A 75 4.93 2.01 5.43
N ARG A 76 5.77 2.73 6.18
CA ARG A 76 5.66 2.83 7.65
C ARG A 76 4.35 3.43 8.14
N GLY A 77 3.68 4.24 7.31
CA GLY A 77 2.42 4.88 7.64
C GLY A 77 1.20 3.95 7.64
N HIS A 78 1.32 2.75 7.08
CA HIS A 78 0.24 1.75 7.15
C HIS A 78 0.06 1.25 8.59
N GLN A 79 -1.18 1.00 8.97
CA GLN A 79 -1.61 0.53 10.29
C GLN A 79 -2.66 -0.59 10.13
N GLY A 80 -3.40 -0.90 11.20
CA GLY A 80 -4.54 -1.82 11.16
C GLY A 80 -4.17 -3.20 10.62
N GLU A 81 -4.83 -3.64 9.54
CA GLU A 81 -4.58 -4.93 8.88
C GLU A 81 -3.12 -5.13 8.42
N ALA A 82 -2.37 -4.04 8.21
CA ALA A 82 -0.99 -4.08 7.77
C ALA A 82 0.03 -4.20 8.90
N HIS A 83 -0.38 -4.22 10.18
CA HIS A 83 0.54 -4.16 11.33
C HIS A 83 1.68 -5.19 11.25
N ASP A 84 1.36 -6.47 11.04
CA ASP A 84 2.35 -7.54 10.90
C ASP A 84 3.30 -7.33 9.70
N VAL A 85 2.81 -6.69 8.62
CA VAL A 85 3.61 -6.39 7.43
C VAL A 85 4.59 -5.26 7.72
N ILE A 86 4.18 -4.27 8.51
CA ILE A 86 5.05 -3.17 8.93
C ILE A 86 6.13 -3.66 9.89
N ASP A 87 5.78 -4.48 10.89
CA ASP A 87 6.76 -5.13 11.75
C ASP A 87 7.80 -5.92 10.94
N ALA A 88 7.36 -6.67 9.92
CA ALA A 88 8.25 -7.40 9.03
C ALA A 88 9.12 -6.48 8.16
N TYR A 89 8.60 -5.34 7.70
CA TYR A 89 9.35 -4.34 6.93
C TYR A 89 10.41 -3.64 7.79
N GLU A 90 10.07 -3.29 9.03
CA GLU A 90 11.00 -2.67 9.97
C GLU A 90 12.12 -3.62 10.40
N ALA A 91 11.83 -4.93 10.47
CA ALA A 91 12.81 -5.96 10.76
C ALA A 91 13.80 -6.25 9.60
N LEU A 92 13.55 -5.72 8.39
CA LEU A 92 14.47 -5.90 7.26
C LEU A 92 15.85 -5.27 7.51
N SER A 93 16.85 -5.78 6.80
CA SER A 93 18.13 -5.06 6.69
C SER A 93 17.94 -3.75 5.90
N ALA A 94 18.88 -2.81 6.07
CA ALA A 94 18.84 -1.57 5.29
C ALA A 94 18.93 -1.84 3.76
N SER A 95 19.70 -2.85 3.35
CA SER A 95 19.81 -3.25 1.94
C SER A 95 18.51 -3.84 1.41
N ASP A 96 17.79 -4.64 2.21
CA ASP A 96 16.52 -5.24 1.77
C ASP A 96 15.42 -4.19 1.66
N ARG A 97 15.37 -3.22 2.59
CA ARG A 97 14.48 -2.05 2.45
C ARG A 97 14.79 -1.26 1.19
N ALA A 98 16.07 -0.95 0.93
CA ALA A 98 16.48 -0.23 -0.27
C ALA A 98 16.12 -0.99 -1.56
N ALA A 99 16.27 -2.31 -1.58
CA ALA A 99 15.88 -3.14 -2.71
C ALA A 99 14.36 -3.13 -2.96
N LEU A 100 13.55 -3.14 -1.89
CA LEU A 100 12.10 -3.03 -1.99
C LEU A 100 11.68 -1.64 -2.52
N ILE A 101 12.27 -0.56 -2.02
CA ILE A 101 12.02 0.79 -2.54
C ILE A 101 12.41 0.90 -4.01
N ALA A 102 13.60 0.42 -4.39
CA ALA A 102 14.06 0.43 -5.77
C ALA A 102 13.12 -0.36 -6.69
N PHE A 103 12.56 -1.48 -6.22
CA PHE A 103 11.54 -2.23 -6.96
C PHE A 103 10.27 -1.40 -7.17
N LEU A 104 9.75 -0.76 -6.12
CA LEU A 104 8.58 0.12 -6.22
C LEU A 104 8.80 1.27 -7.20
N GLU A 105 10.04 1.78 -7.30
CA GLU A 105 10.38 2.84 -8.24
C GLU A 105 10.32 2.41 -9.72
N THR A 106 10.33 1.10 -9.99
CA THR A 106 10.18 0.54 -11.35
C THR A 106 8.74 0.33 -11.81
N LEU A 107 7.77 0.51 -10.91
CA LEU A 107 6.35 0.24 -11.17
C LEU A 107 5.63 1.41 -11.83
#